data_AF-A0A9E8MVZ1-F1
#
_entry.id   AF-A0A9E8MVZ1-F1
#
_cell.length_a   1.000
_cell.length_b   1.000
_cell.length_c   1.000
_cell.angle_alpha   90.00
_cell.angle_beta   90.00
_cell.angle_gamma   90.00
#
_symmetry.space_group_name_H-M   'P 1'
#
loop_
_entity.id
_entity.type
_entity.pdbx_description
1 polymer ?
#
loop_
_entity_poly.entity_id
_entity_poly.type
_entity_poly.pdbx_seq_one_letter_code
_entity_poly.pdbx_strand_id
1 'polypeptide(L)'
;MTRTEYINKQIKQLFKPLYVRLALLFMIISYFYNLPVIKYSVQGDNELRLYDVAGFVVLYILYNNWTLISFYIRSKTYLKHMHTFILWCAFTLIFTLLFSLFKGRPLWFIKSVLYYYHMVVFFYTGVLIAMYLRDQSKYKGVASMVLILAILEAVVVFLQHYGFIPFLWNAVYKEAYGGFLSRYAGA
;
A
#
# COMPACT_ATOMS: atom_id res chain seq x y z
N MET A 1 -16.58 -5.00 -32.24
CA MET A 1 -15.94 -4.53 -31.00
C MET A 1 -14.76 -5.44 -30.72
N THR A 2 -13.54 -4.90 -30.67
CA THR A 2 -12.35 -5.71 -30.38
C THR A 2 -12.30 -6.10 -28.89
N ARG A 3 -11.63 -7.22 -28.56
CA ARG A 3 -11.46 -7.67 -27.15
C ARG A 3 -10.86 -6.57 -26.27
N THR A 4 -9.94 -5.79 -26.83
CA THR A 4 -9.27 -4.66 -26.17
C THR A 4 -10.23 -3.51 -25.86
N GLU A 5 -11.12 -3.15 -26.80
CA GLU A 5 -12.16 -2.14 -26.58
C GLU A 5 -13.12 -2.56 -25.47
N TYR A 6 -13.52 -3.84 -25.45
CA TYR A 6 -14.42 -4.35 -24.41
C TYR A 6 -13.79 -4.22 -23.02
N ILE A 7 -12.52 -4.61 -22.87
CA ILE A 7 -11.79 -4.48 -21.61
C ILE A 7 -11.66 -3.00 -21.21
N ASN A 8 -11.35 -2.11 -22.14
CA ASN A 8 -11.24 -0.67 -21.85
C ASN A 8 -12.57 -0.09 -21.39
N LYS A 9 -13.70 -0.51 -21.98
CA LYS A 9 -15.03 -0.11 -21.55
C LYS A 9 -15.33 -0.57 -20.13
N GLN A 10 -15.01 -1.83 -19.80
CA GLN A 10 -15.18 -2.39 -18.46
C GLN A 10 -14.31 -1.67 -17.42
N ILE A 11 -13.05 -1.39 -17.75
CA ILE A 11 -12.15 -0.59 -16.89
C ILE A 11 -12.71 0.82 -16.66
N LYS A 12 -13.25 1.47 -17.70
CA LYS A 12 -13.87 2.78 -17.55
C LYS A 12 -15.10 2.73 -16.63
N GLN A 13 -15.87 1.65 -16.67
CA GLN A 13 -17.00 1.42 -15.76
C GLN A 13 -16.53 1.20 -14.31
N LEU A 14 -15.47 0.42 -14.09
CA LEU A 14 -14.86 0.22 -12.77
C LEU A 14 -14.48 1.54 -12.08
N PHE A 15 -13.91 2.48 -12.83
CA PHE A 15 -13.46 3.78 -12.29
C PHE A 15 -14.49 4.89 -12.35
N LYS A 16 -15.71 4.63 -12.85
CA LYS A 16 -16.80 5.61 -12.89
C LYS A 16 -17.23 6.04 -11.47
N PRO A 17 -17.46 5.13 -10.50
CA PRO A 17 -17.86 5.51 -9.15
C PRO A 17 -16.79 6.36 -8.48
N LEU A 18 -17.23 7.36 -7.70
CA LEU A 18 -16.34 8.27 -7.00
C LEU A 18 -15.52 7.54 -5.92
N TYR A 19 -16.14 6.59 -5.20
CA TYR A 19 -15.50 5.87 -4.11
C TYR A 19 -14.26 5.09 -4.56
N VAL A 20 -14.23 4.54 -5.78
CA VAL A 20 -13.05 3.82 -6.31
C VAL A 20 -11.88 4.76 -6.52
N ARG A 21 -12.14 5.95 -7.08
CA ARG A 21 -11.12 6.98 -7.31
C ARG A 21 -10.60 7.55 -5.98
N LEU A 22 -11.50 7.80 -5.03
CA LEU A 22 -11.12 8.24 -3.69
C LEU A 22 -10.30 7.17 -2.96
N ALA A 23 -10.69 5.89 -3.03
CA ALA A 23 -9.93 4.81 -2.40
C ALA A 23 -8.49 4.74 -2.93
N LEU A 24 -8.30 4.86 -4.25
CA LEU A 24 -6.95 4.90 -4.83
C LEU A 24 -6.16 6.15 -4.41
N LEU A 25 -6.81 7.31 -4.39
CA LEU A 25 -6.19 8.56 -3.92
C LEU A 25 -5.75 8.44 -2.45
N PHE A 26 -6.64 7.94 -1.59
CA PHE A 26 -6.35 7.70 -0.18
C PHE A 26 -5.21 6.71 0.00
N MET A 27 -5.15 5.62 -0.77
CA MET A 27 -4.03 4.69 -0.74
C MET A 27 -2.70 5.36 -1.10
N ILE A 28 -2.67 6.21 -2.13
CA ILE A 28 -1.46 6.93 -2.53
C ILE A 28 -1.04 7.91 -1.44
N ILE A 29 -1.95 8.74 -0.93
CA ILE A 29 -1.65 9.70 0.15
C ILE A 29 -1.16 8.96 1.40
N SER A 30 -1.84 7.87 1.76
CA SER A 30 -1.51 7.08 2.95
C SER A 30 -0.14 6.41 2.84
N TYR A 31 0.29 6.06 1.64
CA TYR A 31 1.63 5.51 1.40
C TYR A 31 2.73 6.54 1.69
N PHE A 32 2.56 7.79 1.21
CA PHE A 32 3.53 8.87 1.42
C PHE A 32 3.65 9.28 2.88
N TYR A 33 2.54 9.54 3.57
CA TYR A 33 2.63 10.05 4.94
C TYR A 33 2.72 8.95 5.99
N ASN A 34 2.29 7.72 5.65
CA ASN A 34 2.38 6.54 6.51
C ASN A 34 1.90 6.81 7.96
N LEU A 35 0.82 7.60 8.08
CA LEU A 35 0.39 8.11 9.38
C LEU A 35 -0.25 7.00 10.21
N PRO A 36 0.13 6.87 11.49
CA PRO A 36 -0.54 5.97 12.41
C PRO A 36 -1.93 6.50 12.77
N VAL A 37 -2.93 5.64 12.65
CA VAL A 37 -4.33 5.92 13.01
C VAL A 37 -4.67 5.32 14.36
N ILE A 38 -4.21 4.09 14.64
CA ILE A 38 -4.45 3.42 15.93
C ILE A 38 -3.15 2.77 16.42
N LYS A 39 -2.71 3.12 17.64
CA LYS A 39 -1.58 2.48 18.30
C LYS A 39 -2.07 1.26 19.09
N TYR A 40 -1.37 0.14 19.00
CA TYR A 40 -1.67 -1.04 19.82
C TYR A 40 -0.40 -1.72 20.34
N SER A 41 -0.30 -1.90 21.66
CA SER A 41 0.92 -2.39 22.33
C SER A 41 0.94 -3.90 22.57
N VAL A 42 0.55 -4.70 21.57
CA VAL A 42 0.47 -6.17 21.77
C VAL A 42 1.86 -6.83 21.78
N GLN A 43 2.84 -6.27 21.06
CA GLN A 43 4.28 -6.55 21.23
C GLN A 43 5.08 -5.53 20.39
N GLY A 44 5.56 -4.47 21.02
CA GLY A 44 6.20 -3.32 20.36
C GLY A 44 5.22 -2.26 19.85
N ASP A 45 5.78 -1.17 19.35
CA ASP A 45 5.09 -0.01 18.77
C ASP A 45 4.44 -0.32 17.41
N ASN A 46 3.48 -1.24 17.39
CA ASN A 46 2.71 -1.52 16.17
C ASN A 46 1.56 -0.52 16.05
N GLU A 47 1.40 0.02 14.84
CA GLU A 47 0.44 1.08 14.56
C GLU A 47 -0.34 0.70 13.30
N LEU A 48 -1.67 0.64 13.40
CA LEU A 48 -2.54 0.58 12.22
C LEU A 48 -2.44 1.92 11.52
N ARG A 49 -2.08 1.88 10.25
CA ARG A 49 -1.83 3.06 9.42
C ARG A 49 -3.03 3.37 8.55
N LEU A 50 -3.04 4.58 8.00
CA LEU A 50 -4.15 5.04 7.16
C LEU A 50 -4.39 4.13 5.95
N TYR A 51 -3.32 3.53 5.40
CA TYR A 51 -3.44 2.60 4.28
C TYR A 51 -4.07 1.27 4.68
N ASP A 52 -4.09 0.89 5.95
CA ASP A 52 -4.77 -0.33 6.41
C ASP A 52 -6.28 -0.16 6.34
N VAL A 53 -6.78 1.02 6.71
CA VAL A 53 -8.21 1.33 6.58
C VAL A 53 -8.61 1.44 5.10
N ALA A 54 -7.82 2.18 4.31
CA ALA A 54 -8.06 2.29 2.87
C ALA A 54 -7.92 0.94 2.14
N GLY A 55 -7.05 0.06 2.64
CA GLY A 55 -6.83 -1.27 2.11
C GLY A 55 -8.05 -2.17 2.17
N PHE A 56 -8.88 -2.06 3.21
CA PHE A 56 -10.16 -2.79 3.25
C PHE A 56 -11.11 -2.36 2.13
N VAL A 57 -11.16 -1.07 1.80
CA VAL A 57 -11.96 -0.55 0.68
C VAL A 57 -11.42 -1.08 -0.65
N VAL A 58 -10.09 -1.15 -0.79
CA VAL A 58 -9.46 -1.78 -1.97
C VAL A 58 -9.88 -3.24 -2.07
N LEU A 59 -9.77 -4.04 -1.01
CA LEU A 59 -10.19 -5.44 -1.01
C LEU A 59 -11.67 -5.61 -1.39
N TYR A 60 -12.55 -4.73 -0.91
CA TYR A 60 -13.96 -4.71 -1.32
C TYR A 60 -14.13 -4.44 -2.83
N ILE A 61 -13.39 -3.48 -3.39
CA ILE A 61 -13.38 -3.22 -4.84
C ILE A 61 -12.91 -4.45 -5.61
N LEU A 62 -11.86 -5.14 -5.12
CA LEU A 62 -11.33 -6.34 -5.74
C LEU A 62 -12.35 -7.47 -5.76
N TYR A 63 -13.00 -7.73 -4.63
CA TYR A 63 -13.98 -8.80 -4.50
C TYR A 63 -15.11 -8.64 -5.53
N ASN A 64 -15.65 -7.43 -5.65
CA ASN A 64 -16.75 -7.15 -6.59
C ASN A 64 -16.34 -7.19 -8.06
N ASN A 65 -15.05 -7.03 -8.37
CA ASN A 65 -14.56 -6.88 -9.75
C ASN A 65 -13.48 -7.92 -10.10
N TRP A 66 -13.44 -9.04 -9.37
CA TRP A 66 -12.34 -9.99 -9.43
C TRP A 66 -12.12 -10.57 -10.84
N THR A 67 -13.18 -10.83 -11.59
CA THR A 67 -13.09 -11.38 -12.96
C THR A 67 -12.31 -10.44 -13.89
N LEU A 68 -12.57 -9.14 -13.83
CA LEU A 68 -11.87 -8.14 -14.66
C LEU A 68 -10.41 -8.00 -14.23
N ILE A 69 -10.18 -7.95 -12.92
CA ILE A 69 -8.85 -7.70 -12.35
C ILE A 69 -7.94 -8.92 -12.53
N SER A 70 -8.42 -10.12 -12.25
CA SER A 70 -7.69 -11.36 -12.48
C SER A 70 -7.37 -11.57 -13.96
N PHE A 71 -8.30 -11.22 -14.86
CA PHE A 71 -8.03 -11.20 -16.29
C PHE A 71 -6.89 -10.24 -16.64
N TYR A 72 -6.92 -9.02 -16.10
CA TYR A 72 -5.85 -8.03 -16.33
C TYR A 72 -4.49 -8.50 -15.79
N ILE A 73 -4.44 -9.05 -14.58
CA ILE A 73 -3.22 -9.62 -13.98
C ILE A 73 -2.64 -10.72 -14.86
N ARG A 74 -3.48 -11.66 -15.33
CA ARG A 74 -3.04 -12.77 -16.20
C ARG A 74 -2.55 -12.30 -17.57
N SER A 75 -3.03 -11.14 -18.04
CA SER A 75 -2.62 -10.57 -19.34
C SER A 75 -1.21 -9.96 -19.33
N LYS A 76 -0.61 -9.73 -18.15
CA LYS A 76 0.71 -9.11 -18.00
C LYS A 76 1.64 -10.04 -17.24
N THR A 77 2.75 -10.43 -17.87
CA THR A 77 3.71 -11.40 -17.32
C THR A 77 4.21 -10.99 -15.93
N TYR A 78 4.63 -9.74 -15.74
CA TYR A 78 5.15 -9.28 -14.43
C TYR A 78 4.08 -9.32 -13.32
N LEU A 79 2.83 -8.92 -13.61
CA LEU A 79 1.73 -9.00 -12.65
C LEU A 79 1.38 -10.44 -12.31
N LYS A 80 1.38 -11.33 -13.30
CA LYS A 80 1.14 -12.76 -13.11
C LYS A 80 2.17 -13.37 -12.15
N HIS A 81 3.47 -13.11 -12.36
CA HIS A 81 4.51 -13.63 -11.48
C HIS A 81 4.40 -13.08 -10.06
N MET A 82 4.18 -11.78 -9.91
CA MET A 82 4.01 -11.16 -8.59
C MET A 82 2.76 -11.70 -7.87
N HIS A 83 1.65 -11.91 -8.58
CA HIS A 83 0.46 -12.52 -8.01
C HIS A 83 0.71 -13.97 -7.56
N THR A 84 1.42 -14.77 -8.37
CA THR A 84 1.82 -16.13 -7.97
C THR A 84 2.70 -16.11 -6.72
N PHE A 85 3.66 -15.19 -6.64
CA PHE A 85 4.49 -15.00 -5.46
C PHE A 85 3.64 -14.68 -4.21
N ILE A 86 2.68 -13.77 -4.32
CA ILE A 86 1.75 -13.44 -3.23
C ILE A 86 0.93 -14.66 -2.80
N LEU A 87 0.44 -15.48 -3.73
CA LEU A 87 -0.25 -16.72 -3.35
C LEU A 87 0.68 -17.71 -2.65
N TRP A 88 1.95 -17.77 -3.07
CA TRP A 88 2.96 -18.61 -2.43
C TRP A 88 3.27 -18.13 -1.00
N CYS A 89 3.37 -16.82 -0.76
CA CYS A 89 3.47 -16.27 0.59
C CYS A 89 2.25 -16.59 1.46
N ALA A 90 1.04 -16.60 0.87
CA ALA A 90 -0.17 -17.02 1.59
C ALA A 90 -0.06 -18.49 2.05
N PHE A 91 0.44 -19.35 1.17
CA PHE A 91 0.66 -20.75 1.49
C PHE A 91 1.69 -20.91 2.61
N THR A 92 2.78 -20.14 2.61
CA THR A 92 3.81 -20.24 3.65
C THR A 92 3.39 -19.70 5.01
N LEU A 93 2.31 -18.89 5.09
CA LEU A 93 1.71 -18.52 6.36
C LEU A 93 1.22 -19.72 7.17
N ILE A 94 0.83 -20.82 6.51
CA ILE A 94 0.43 -22.06 7.21
C ILE A 94 1.60 -22.61 8.03
N PHE A 95 2.80 -22.69 7.44
CA PHE A 95 3.99 -23.11 8.18
C PHE A 95 4.38 -22.12 9.27
N THR A 96 4.18 -20.83 9.03
CA THR A 96 4.41 -19.79 10.03
C THR A 96 3.49 -19.94 11.23
N LEU A 97 2.20 -20.26 10.99
CA LEU A 97 1.23 -20.57 12.04
C LEU A 97 1.68 -21.76 12.86
N LEU A 98 2.01 -22.88 12.20
CA LEU A 98 2.46 -24.09 12.88
C LEU A 98 3.67 -23.79 13.76
N PHE A 99 4.72 -23.17 13.21
CA PHE A 99 5.94 -22.83 13.95
C PHE A 99 5.66 -21.88 15.13
N SER A 100 4.80 -20.88 14.92
CA SER A 100 4.39 -19.91 15.93
C SER A 100 3.66 -20.56 17.10
N LEU A 101 2.80 -21.56 16.83
CA LEU A 101 2.11 -22.35 17.86
C LEU A 101 3.09 -23.27 18.59
N PHE A 102 3.97 -23.98 17.88
CA PHE A 102 4.99 -24.85 18.49
C PHE A 102 5.95 -24.08 19.41
N LYS A 103 6.28 -22.83 19.08
CA LYS A 103 7.15 -21.97 19.90
C LYS A 103 6.42 -21.23 21.01
N GLY A 104 5.09 -21.39 21.16
CA GLY A 104 4.29 -20.66 22.14
C GLY A 104 4.27 -19.15 21.92
N ARG A 105 4.47 -18.68 20.68
CA ARG A 105 4.55 -17.26 20.30
C ARG A 105 3.51 -16.92 19.24
N PRO A 106 2.20 -17.02 19.53
CA PRO A 106 1.11 -16.81 18.56
C PRO A 106 1.10 -15.40 17.93
N LEU A 107 1.64 -14.41 18.63
CA LEU A 107 1.73 -13.03 18.13
C LEU A 107 2.64 -12.89 16.91
N TRP A 108 3.60 -13.78 16.72
CA TRP A 108 4.47 -13.78 15.54
C TRP A 108 3.68 -14.06 14.27
N PHE A 109 2.75 -15.00 14.33
CA PHE A 109 1.84 -15.27 13.22
C PHE A 109 0.97 -14.06 12.88
N ILE A 110 0.40 -13.37 13.88
CA ILE A 110 -0.42 -12.16 13.64
C ILE A 110 0.40 -11.09 12.92
N LYS A 111 1.65 -10.85 13.32
CA LYS A 111 2.55 -9.91 12.64
C LYS A 111 2.79 -10.32 11.18
N SER A 112 3.07 -11.60 10.92
CA SER A 112 3.25 -12.12 9.56
C SER A 112 1.99 -11.96 8.70
N VAL A 113 0.80 -12.16 9.27
CA VAL A 113 -0.48 -11.93 8.57
C VAL A 113 -0.65 -10.45 8.22
N LEU A 114 -0.29 -9.53 9.11
CA LEU A 114 -0.35 -8.08 8.81
C LEU A 114 0.62 -7.69 7.69
N TYR A 115 1.86 -8.18 7.71
CA TYR A 115 2.79 -7.95 6.60
C TYR A 115 2.29 -8.52 5.27
N TYR A 116 1.70 -9.71 5.31
CA TYR A 116 1.07 -10.31 4.14
C TYR A 116 -0.10 -9.45 3.62
N TYR A 117 -0.95 -8.97 4.52
CA TYR A 117 -2.04 -8.06 4.21
C TYR A 117 -1.53 -6.77 3.54
N HIS A 118 -0.49 -6.13 4.06
CA HIS A 118 0.11 -4.95 3.43
C HIS A 118 0.55 -5.26 2.00
N MET A 119 1.27 -6.35 1.79
CA MET A 119 1.75 -6.75 0.47
C MET A 119 0.58 -6.96 -0.51
N VAL A 120 -0.48 -7.64 -0.07
CA VAL A 120 -1.71 -7.85 -0.86
C VAL A 120 -2.32 -6.51 -1.26
N VAL A 121 -2.60 -5.64 -0.29
CA VAL A 121 -3.26 -4.35 -0.53
C VAL A 121 -2.43 -3.46 -1.45
N PHE A 122 -1.12 -3.36 -1.24
CA PHE A 122 -0.25 -2.53 -2.09
C PHE A 122 -0.14 -3.09 -3.51
N PHE A 123 0.02 -4.41 -3.67
CA PHE A 123 0.06 -5.03 -4.99
C PHE A 123 -1.21 -4.75 -5.78
N TYR A 124 -2.37 -4.99 -5.18
CA TYR A 124 -3.65 -4.81 -5.87
C TYR A 124 -3.99 -3.33 -6.11
N THR A 125 -3.58 -2.44 -5.21
CA THR A 125 -3.64 -1.00 -5.48
C THR A 125 -2.79 -0.64 -6.70
N GLY A 126 -1.56 -1.18 -6.80
CA GLY A 126 -0.71 -1.01 -7.97
C GLY A 126 -1.34 -1.54 -9.27
N VAL A 127 -2.02 -2.70 -9.20
CA VAL A 127 -2.81 -3.24 -10.33
C VAL A 127 -3.92 -2.28 -10.74
N LEU A 128 -4.70 -1.76 -9.79
CA LEU A 128 -5.78 -0.82 -10.06
C LEU A 128 -5.25 0.50 -10.64
N ILE A 129 -4.14 1.04 -10.11
CA ILE A 129 -3.48 2.22 -10.68
C ILE A 129 -3.02 1.94 -12.11
N ALA A 130 -2.39 0.78 -12.37
CA ALA A 130 -1.97 0.40 -13.72
C ALA A 130 -3.16 0.29 -14.70
N MET A 131 -4.31 -0.23 -14.24
CA MET A 131 -5.55 -0.26 -15.01
C MET A 131 -6.10 1.16 -15.26
N TYR A 132 -6.07 2.02 -14.24
CA TYR A 132 -6.54 3.41 -14.31
C TYR A 132 -5.72 4.24 -15.30
N LEU A 133 -4.40 4.04 -15.28
CA LEU A 133 -3.43 4.68 -16.15
C LEU A 133 -3.45 4.17 -17.59
N ARG A 134 -4.22 3.14 -17.95
CA ARG A 134 -4.34 2.76 -19.38
C ARG A 134 -4.88 3.89 -20.25
N ASP A 135 -5.60 4.84 -19.65
CA ASP A 135 -5.99 6.09 -20.28
C ASP A 135 -4.85 7.12 -20.16
N GLN A 136 -4.18 7.37 -21.29
CA GLN A 136 -3.00 8.23 -21.35
C GLN A 136 -3.25 9.65 -20.83
N SER A 137 -4.47 10.16 -20.97
CA SER A 137 -4.86 11.50 -20.51
C SER A 137 -4.68 11.69 -19.00
N LYS A 138 -4.68 10.59 -18.24
CA LYS A 138 -4.60 10.60 -16.77
C LYS A 138 -3.17 10.55 -16.22
N TYR A 139 -2.18 10.18 -17.04
CA TYR A 139 -0.79 10.04 -16.57
C TYR A 139 -0.27 11.34 -15.98
N LYS A 140 -0.43 12.46 -16.71
CA LYS A 140 0.07 13.76 -16.26
C LYS A 140 -0.51 14.13 -14.89
N GLY A 141 -1.82 13.94 -14.70
CA GLY A 141 -2.48 14.22 -13.43
C GLY A 141 -1.95 13.37 -12.27
N VAL A 142 -1.84 12.05 -12.46
CA VAL A 142 -1.33 11.15 -11.41
C VAL A 142 0.15 11.42 -11.12
N ALA A 143 0.98 11.64 -12.14
CA ALA A 143 2.39 11.95 -11.98
C ALA A 143 2.61 13.29 -11.26
N SER A 144 1.88 14.34 -11.65
CA SER A 144 1.92 15.64 -10.96
C SER A 144 1.48 15.52 -9.50
N MET A 145 0.44 14.72 -9.22
CA MET A 145 0.00 14.48 -7.85
C MET A 145 1.07 13.76 -7.01
N VAL A 146 1.70 12.71 -7.54
CA VAL A 146 2.81 12.01 -6.87
C VAL A 146 3.98 12.96 -6.62
N LEU A 147 4.32 13.82 -7.58
CA LEU A 147 5.37 14.82 -7.43
C LEU A 147 5.03 15.83 -6.32
N ILE A 148 3.79 16.34 -6.29
CA ILE A 148 3.33 17.25 -5.24
C ILE A 148 3.41 16.57 -3.87
N LEU A 149 2.95 15.32 -3.75
CA LEU A 149 3.02 14.58 -2.49
C LEU A 149 4.46 14.36 -2.03
N ALA A 150 5.38 14.03 -2.95
CA ALA A 150 6.80 13.89 -2.63
C ALA A 150 7.43 15.21 -2.17
N ILE A 151 7.08 16.34 -2.80
CA ILE A 151 7.54 17.66 -2.37
C ILE A 151 6.99 18.00 -0.97
N LEU A 152 5.70 17.76 -0.73
CA LEU A 152 5.08 18.02 0.57
C LEU A 152 5.69 17.13 1.67
N GLU A 153 5.94 15.86 1.39
CA GLU A 153 6.62 14.95 2.31
C GLU A 153 8.02 15.47 2.64
N ALA A 154 8.80 15.89 1.64
CA ALA A 154 10.12 16.48 1.86
C ALA A 154 10.05 17.74 2.74
N VAL A 155 9.08 18.63 2.49
CA VAL A 155 8.86 19.82 3.33
C VAL A 155 8.52 19.44 4.77
N VAL A 156 7.64 18.46 4.98
CA VAL A 156 7.29 17.97 6.33
C VAL A 156 8.53 17.44 7.04
N VAL A 157 9.34 16.63 6.36
CA VAL A 157 10.60 16.11 6.90
C VAL A 157 11.55 17.24 7.32
N PHE A 158 11.72 18.27 6.49
CA PHE A 158 12.55 19.43 6.86
C PHE A 158 11.98 20.20 8.05
N LEU A 159 10.66 20.44 8.09
CA LEU A 159 10.03 21.13 9.22
C LEU A 159 10.18 20.36 10.53
N GLN A 160 10.11 19.02 10.49
CA GLN A 160 10.36 18.16 11.64
C GLN A 160 11.82 18.20 12.09
N HIS A 161 12.75 18.26 11.14
CA HIS A 161 14.17 18.37 11.43
C HIS A 161 14.51 19.67 12.17
N TYR A 162 13.99 20.82 11.71
CA TYR A 162 14.20 22.12 12.37
C TYR A 162 13.33 22.32 13.63
N GLY A 163 12.50 21.35 14.00
CA GLY A 163 11.68 21.42 15.21
C GLY A 163 10.46 22.35 15.11
N PHE A 164 10.09 22.81 13.91
CA PHE A 164 8.88 23.61 13.70
C PHE A 164 7.61 22.79 13.92
N ILE A 165 7.65 21.49 13.61
CA ILE A 165 6.54 20.55 13.85
C ILE A 165 7.06 19.30 14.57
N PRO A 166 6.22 18.65 15.41
CA PRO A 166 6.63 17.46 16.15
C PRO A 166 6.88 16.27 15.21
N PHE A 167 7.70 15.33 15.69
CA PHE A 167 7.93 14.07 14.99
C PHE A 167 6.61 13.27 14.92
N LEU A 168 6.18 12.95 13.69
CA LEU A 168 4.84 12.41 13.41
C LEU A 168 4.79 10.87 13.49
N TRP A 169 5.95 10.22 13.56
CA TRP A 169 6.06 8.76 13.63
C TRP A 169 6.51 8.30 15.01
N ASN A 170 6.52 6.99 15.23
CA ASN A 170 6.93 6.43 16.51
C ASN A 170 8.40 6.74 16.85
N ALA A 171 8.74 6.86 18.14
CA ALA A 171 10.10 7.07 18.63
C ALA A 171 11.10 6.01 18.11
N VAL A 172 10.65 4.78 17.90
CA VAL A 172 11.46 3.72 17.26
C VAL A 172 11.96 4.15 15.87
N TYR A 173 11.13 4.84 15.08
CA TYR A 173 11.56 5.37 13.79
C TYR A 173 12.56 6.52 13.97
N LYS A 174 12.34 7.39 14.95
CA LYS A 174 13.27 8.48 15.25
C LYS A 174 14.67 7.95 15.59
N GLU A 175 14.73 6.87 16.38
CA GLU A 175 15.96 6.18 16.75
C GLU A 175 16.60 5.43 15.58
N ALA A 176 15.80 4.68 14.81
CA ALA A 176 16.28 3.91 13.66
C ALA A 176 16.82 4.80 12.53
N TYR A 177 16.21 5.96 12.31
CA TYR A 177 16.71 6.96 11.36
C TYR A 177 17.77 7.89 11.96
N GLY A 178 18.23 7.65 13.19
CA GLY A 178 19.28 8.42 13.85
C GLY A 178 18.99 9.92 13.95
N GLY A 179 17.72 10.29 14.13
CA GLY A 179 17.31 11.70 14.07
C GLY A 179 17.22 12.26 12.65
N PHE A 180 16.77 11.47 11.68
CA PHE A 180 16.62 11.79 10.24
C PHE A 180 17.91 12.10 9.47
N LEU A 181 19.01 12.40 10.17
CA LEU A 181 20.35 12.61 9.62
C LEU A 181 21.38 11.91 10.51
N SER A 182 21.51 10.60 10.37
CA SER A 182 22.74 9.96 10.84
C SER A 182 23.91 10.36 9.90
N ARG A 183 24.82 11.18 10.43
CA ARG A 183 26.20 11.43 9.97
C ARG A 183 26.50 12.19 8.66
N TYR A 184 25.57 12.45 7.74
CA TYR A 184 25.95 13.09 6.45
C TYR A 184 25.86 14.63 6.40
N ALA A 185 25.21 15.28 7.37
CA ALA A 185 25.09 16.74 7.42
C ALA A 185 25.60 17.35 8.75
N GLY A 186 26.50 16.63 9.43
CA GLY A 186 27.12 17.08 10.68
C GLY A 186 28.64 17.00 10.58
N ALA A 187 29.21 18.03 10.00
CA ALA A 187 30.51 18.57 10.42
C ALA A 187 30.22 19.69 11.42
#